data_AF-A0A946B5S0-F1
#
_entry.id   AF-A0A946B5S0-F1
#
_cell.length_a   1.000
_cell.length_b   1.000
_cell.length_c   1.000
_cell.angle_alpha   90.00
_cell.angle_beta   90.00
_cell.angle_gamma   90.00
#
_symmetry.space_group_name_H-M   'P 1'
#
loop_
_entity.id
_entity.type
_entity.pdbx_description
1 polymer ?
#
loop_
_entity_poly.entity_id
_entity_poly.type
_entity_poly.pdbx_seq_one_letter_code
_entity_poly.pdbx_strand_id
1 'polypeptide(L)' 'MSLTGGFERLLVAGAPADVRIRVDGRAKRISIKVDRVGGGITLTAPSRAMIPEARRFLKS' A
#
# COMPACT_ATOMS: atom_id res chain seq x y z
N MET A 1 15.10 11.20 -2.05
CA MET A 1 14.23 10.06 -1.67
C MET A 1 12.89 10.61 -1.24
N SER A 2 11.88 10.64 -2.12
CA SER A 2 10.56 11.19 -1.76
C SER A 2 9.67 10.07 -1.24
N LEU A 3 9.60 9.95 0.08
CA LEU A 3 8.63 9.12 0.81
C LEU A 3 7.26 9.81 0.77
N THR A 4 6.66 9.96 -0.41
CA THR A 4 5.23 10.34 -0.47
C THR A 4 4.42 9.12 -0.06
N GLY A 5 4.30 8.98 1.26
CA GLY A 5 3.54 7.97 1.96
C GLY A 5 2.11 8.44 2.18
N GLY A 6 1.28 8.53 1.15
CA GLY A 6 -0.11 8.96 1.30
C GLY A 6 -0.87 7.96 2.18
N PHE A 7 -1.61 8.45 3.16
CA PHE A 7 -2.59 7.66 3.90
C PHE A 7 -3.92 7.75 3.17
N GLU A 8 -4.50 6.60 2.84
CA GLU A 8 -5.78 6.49 2.16
C GLU A 8 -6.65 5.45 2.85
N ARG A 9 -7.92 5.78 3.02
CA ARG A 9 -8.92 4.82 3.48
C ARG A 9 -9.43 4.04 2.27
N LEU A 10 -9.13 2.75 2.21
CA LEU A 10 -9.50 1.87 1.10
C LEU A 10 -10.36 0.72 1.59
N LEU A 11 -11.24 0.21 0.74
CA LEU A 11 -11.92 -1.06 1.00
C LEU A 11 -10.95 -2.20 0.71
N VAL A 12 -10.66 -3.01 1.73
CA VAL A 12 -9.83 -4.21 1.65
C VAL A 12 -10.66 -5.38 2.18
N ALA A 13 -10.82 -6.42 1.38
CA ALA A 13 -11.66 -7.59 1.71
C ALA A 13 -13.09 -7.21 2.19
N GLY A 14 -13.67 -6.15 1.62
CA GLY A 14 -15.02 -5.68 1.98
C GLY A 14 -15.11 -4.81 3.24
N ALA A 15 -14.00 -4.59 3.95
CA ALA A 15 -13.95 -3.70 5.10
C ALA A 15 -13.10 -2.44 4.82
N PRO A 16 -13.48 -1.26 5.32
CA PRO A 16 -12.64 -0.08 5.23
C PRO A 16 -11.40 -0.24 6.12
N ALA A 17 -10.22 -0.07 5.53
CA ALA A 17 -8.93 -0.14 6.20
C ALA A 17 -8.07 1.10 5.90
N ASP A 18 -7.26 1.49 6.87
CA ASP A 18 -6.28 2.57 6.70
C ASP A 18 -5.04 2.02 6.00
N VAL A 19 -4.86 2.45 4.74
CA VAL A 19 -3.78 2.01 3.88
C VAL A 19 -2.75 3.13 3.73
N ARG A 20 -1.51 2.84 4.11
CA ARG A 20 -0.35 3.70 3.84
C ARG A 20 0.35 3.22 2.59
N ILE A 21 0.35 4.04 1.54
CA ILE A 21 1.01 3.72 0.27
C ILE A 21 2.38 4.38 0.26
N ARG A 22 3.46 3.59 0.23
CA ARG A 22 4.85 4.03 0.15
C ARG A 22 5.44 3.72 -1.22
N VAL A 23 6.31 4.60 -1.69
CA VAL A 23 7.16 4.33 -2.85
C VAL A 23 8.59 4.13 -2.38
N ASP A 24 9.17 2.99 -2.73
CA ASP A 24 10.56 2.67 -2.47
C ASP A 24 11.23 2.18 -3.76
N GLY A 25 12.07 3.03 -4.36
CA GLY A 25 12.81 2.72 -5.58
C GLY A 25 13.82 1.57 -5.44
N ARG A 26 14.10 1.09 -4.21
CA ARG A 26 14.90 -0.10 -3.97
C ARG A 26 14.07 -1.39 -3.97
N ALA A 27 12.76 -1.29 -3.81
CA ALA A 27 11.88 -2.45 -3.85
C ALA A 27 11.83 -3.01 -5.28
N LYS A 28 12.08 -4.31 -5.44
CA LYS A 28 11.98 -4.97 -6.76
C LYS A 28 10.56 -5.40 -7.13
N ARG A 29 9.65 -5.43 -6.15
CA ARG A 29 8.26 -5.91 -6.27
C ARG A 29 7.34 -5.12 -5.35
N ILE A 30 6.04 -5.16 -5.65
CA ILE A 30 5.00 -4.67 -4.75
C ILE A 30 4.95 -5.58 -3.52
N SER A 31 4.87 -4.98 -2.33
CA SER A 31 4.72 -5.73 -1.06
C SER A 31 3.63 -5.13 -0.19
N ILE A 32 2.94 -6.00 0.55
CA ILE A 32 1.90 -5.63 1.50
C ILE A 32 2.32 -6.12 2.87
N LYS A 33 2.27 -5.22 3.85
CA LYS A 33 2.41 -5.54 5.28
C LYS A 33 1.11 -5.19 5.99
N VAL A 34 0.53 -6.16 6.70
CA VAL A 34 -0.67 -5.97 7.50
C VAL A 34 -0.29 -6.01 8.98
N ASP A 35 -0.53 -4.91 9.69
CA ASP A 35 -0.25 -4.81 11.12
C ASP A 35 -1.48 -5.27 11.91
N ARG A 36 -1.39 -6.46 12.50
CA ARG A 36 -2.51 -7.12 13.22
C ARG A 36 -3.02 -6.32 14.43
N VAL A 37 -2.16 -5.52 15.05
CA VAL A 37 -2.45 -4.81 16.31
C VAL A 37 -3.11 -3.45 16.07
N GLY A 38 -2.97 -2.89 14.86
CA GLY A 38 -3.52 -1.57 14.51
C GLY A 38 -4.48 -1.57 13.33
N GLY A 39 -4.71 -2.71 12.67
CA GLY A 39 -5.53 -2.80 11.46
C GLY A 39 -4.97 -2.04 10.26
N GLY A 40 -3.76 -1.49 10.38
CA GLY A 40 -3.11 -0.70 9.36
C GLY A 40 -2.49 -1.58 8.29
N ILE A 41 -2.60 -1.14 7.04
CA ILE A 41 -2.01 -1.83 5.90
C ILE A 41 -0.95 -0.91 5.30
N THR A 42 0.27 -1.40 5.15
CA THR A 42 1.32 -0.70 4.41
C THR A 42 1.54 -1.38 3.07
N LEU A 43 1.35 -0.61 2.00
CA LEU A 43 1.60 -1.02 0.63
C LEU A 43 2.89 -0.36 0.15
N THR A 44 3.85 -1.13 -0.32
CA THR A 44 5.10 -0.59 -0.90
C THR A 44 5.12 -0.86 -2.39
N ALA A 45 5.24 0.20 -3.19
CA ALA A 45 5.40 0.14 -4.64
C ALA A 45 6.85 0.51 -5.04
N PRO A 46 7.45 -0.18 -6.02
CA PRO A 46 8.78 0.18 -6.56
C PRO A 46 8.85 1.59 -7.15
N SER A 47 7.76 2.06 -7.75
CA SER A 47 7.68 3.39 -8.36
C SER A 47 6.26 3.94 -8.23
N ARG A 48 6.11 5.26 -8.44
CA ARG A 48 4.78 5.92 -8.45
C ARG A 48 3.87 5.35 -9.55
N ALA A 49 4.44 4.97 -10.69
CA ALA A 49 3.69 4.39 -11.80
C ALA A 49 3.04 3.04 -11.44
N MET A 50 3.59 2.33 -10.45
CA MET A 50 3.07 1.04 -9.99
C MET A 50 2.01 1.18 -8.88
N ILE A 51 1.70 2.39 -8.40
CA ILE A 51 0.67 2.60 -7.36
C ILE A 51 -0.70 2.05 -7.80
N PRO A 52 -1.21 2.27 -9.03
CA PRO A 52 -2.50 1.72 -9.45
C PRO A 52 -2.53 0.19 -9.43
N GLU A 53 -1.44 -0.46 -9.86
CA GLU A 53 -1.29 -1.92 -9.80
C GLU A 53 -1.25 -2.41 -8.35
N ALA A 54 -0.48 -1.73 -7.50
CA ALA A 54 -0.39 -2.02 -6.08
C ALA A 54 -1.74 -1.90 -5.36
N ARG A 55 -2.62 -0.97 -5.77
CA ARG A 55 -4.00 -0.87 -5.26
C ARG A 55 -4.87 -2.04 -5.68
N ARG A 56 -4.64 -2.62 -6.87
CA ARG A 56 -5.41 -3.80 -7.33
C ARG A 56 -5.16 -5.01 -6.44
N PHE A 57 -3.93 -5.18 -5.93
CA PHE A 57 -3.61 -6.22 -4.95
C PHE A 57 -4.41 -6.13 -3.65
N LEU A 58 -4.95 -4.96 -3.30
CA LEU A 58 -5.77 -4.79 -2.10
C LEU A 58 -7.25 -5.11 -2.34
N LYS A 59 -7.66 -5.26 -3.61
CA LYS A 59 -9.05 -5.48 -4.02
C LYS A 59 -9.33 -6.92 -4.48
N SER A 60 -8.30 -7.71 -4.79
CA SER A 60 -8.42 -9.13 -5.12
C SER A 60 -8.54 -9.97 -3.86
#